data_AF-A0A1G1VUL7-F1
#
_entry.id   AF-A0A1G1VUL7-F1
#
_cell.length_a   1.000
_cell.length_b   1.000
_cell.length_c   1.000
_cell.angle_alpha   90.00
_cell.angle_beta   90.00
_cell.angle_gamma   90.00
#
_symmetry.space_group_name_H-M   'P 1'
#
loop_
_entity.id
_entity.type
_entity.pdbx_description
1 polymer ?
#
loop_
_entity_poly.entity_id
_entity_poly.type
_entity_poly.pdbx_seq_one_letter_code
_entity_poly.pdbx_strand_id
1 'polypeptide(L)'
;MKPKRLSLTPYAKRYLPTEVSDLRNGRIGSLRKIVKRMVGTLHAICFLLFALSPLPYASHAYADITNPAAPTFSTGDPGAVLAKMVASIWKAGVVMGGIAFVLYFLWGAFRWMTAESDKSKFESGREKITTAATGLVLLVASVAIIELLGRLLNIPFLESLSFTIPSP
;
A
#
# COMPACT_ATOMS: atom_id res chain seq x y z
N MET A 1 -2.66 -4.26 -54.93
CA MET A 1 -1.27 -3.99 -55.36
C MET A 1 -0.53 -3.26 -54.23
N LYS A 2 0.44 -3.89 -53.54
CA LYS A 2 1.22 -3.24 -52.47
C LYS A 2 2.39 -2.45 -53.08
N PRO A 3 2.67 -1.20 -52.67
CA PRO A 3 3.78 -0.45 -53.21
C PRO A 3 5.11 -1.07 -52.79
N LYS A 4 6.00 -1.30 -53.76
CA LYS A 4 7.36 -1.81 -53.55
C LYS A 4 8.16 -0.73 -52.81
N ARG A 5 8.52 -0.96 -51.54
CA ARG A 5 9.41 -0.04 -50.80
C ARG A 5 10.80 -0.14 -51.42
N LEU A 6 11.26 0.94 -52.06
CA LEU A 6 12.65 1.06 -52.49
C LEU A 6 13.55 1.19 -51.25
N SER A 7 14.33 0.14 -50.96
CA SER A 7 15.45 0.21 -50.02
C SER A 7 16.63 0.90 -50.71
N LEU A 8 16.80 2.20 -50.44
CA LEU A 8 17.89 2.99 -51.01
C LEU A 8 19.22 2.60 -50.37
N THR A 9 20.25 2.36 -51.18
CA THR A 9 21.61 2.08 -50.73
C THR A 9 22.21 3.29 -49.99
N PRO A 10 23.24 3.11 -49.15
CA PRO A 10 23.87 4.21 -48.40
C PRO A 10 24.33 5.36 -49.29
N TYR A 11 24.75 5.05 -50.53
CA TYR A 11 25.16 6.02 -51.54
C TYR A 11 24.01 6.91 -52.01
N ALA A 12 22.86 6.31 -52.34
CA ALA A 12 21.70 7.04 -52.86
C ALA A 12 21.12 8.04 -51.83
N LYS A 13 21.28 7.78 -50.53
CA LYS A 13 20.78 8.67 -49.45
C LYS A 13 21.51 10.02 -49.40
N ARG A 14 22.76 10.10 -49.89
CA ARG A 14 23.60 11.33 -49.83
C ARG A 14 23.28 12.34 -50.92
N TYR A 15 22.69 11.87 -52.02
CA TYR A 15 22.32 12.69 -53.18
C TYR A 15 20.81 12.99 -53.22
N LEU A 16 20.07 12.68 -52.15
CA LEU A 16 18.68 13.10 -52.07
C LEU A 16 18.64 14.63 -51.91
N PRO A 17 17.81 15.34 -52.68
CA PRO A 17 17.59 16.76 -52.47
C PRO A 17 17.11 16.98 -51.03
N THR A 18 17.54 18.09 -50.43
CA THR A 18 17.30 18.41 -49.00
C THR A 18 15.83 18.33 -48.61
N GLU A 19 14.92 18.67 -49.52
CA GLU A 19 13.47 18.49 -49.37
C GLU A 19 13.05 17.06 -49.01
N VAL A 20 13.63 16.04 -49.66
CA VAL A 20 13.22 14.64 -49.49
C VAL A 20 13.74 14.07 -48.17
N SER A 21 14.89 14.53 -47.69
CA SER A 21 15.40 14.16 -46.36
C SER A 21 14.56 14.73 -45.22
N ASP A 22 14.08 15.97 -45.37
CA ASP A 22 13.33 16.68 -44.33
C ASP A 22 11.89 16.18 -44.22
N LEU A 23 11.24 15.86 -45.35
CA LEU A 23 9.91 15.24 -45.34
C LEU A 23 9.92 13.85 -44.69
N ARG A 24 11.00 13.08 -44.88
CA ARG A 24 11.14 11.77 -44.23
C ARG A 24 11.36 11.90 -42.73
N ASN A 25 12.32 12.73 -42.31
CA ASN A 25 12.70 12.82 -40.89
C ASN A 25 11.69 13.63 -40.06
N GLY A 26 11.11 14.71 -40.62
CA GLY A 26 10.10 15.54 -39.96
C GLY A 26 8.80 14.80 -39.67
N ARG A 27 8.32 13.99 -40.63
CA ARG A 27 7.10 13.18 -40.46
C ARG A 27 7.31 12.09 -39.41
N ILE A 28 8.46 11.42 -39.42
CA ILE A 28 8.78 10.36 -38.43
C ILE A 28 8.97 10.95 -37.02
N GLY A 29 9.61 12.11 -36.90
CA GLY A 29 9.81 12.80 -35.62
C GLY A 29 8.50 13.26 -34.97
N SER A 30 7.58 13.81 -35.77
CA SER A 30 6.24 14.21 -35.29
C SER A 30 5.40 13.00 -34.87
N LEU A 31 5.42 11.92 -35.67
CA LEU A 31 4.70 10.69 -35.35
C LEU A 31 5.16 10.05 -34.04
N ARG A 32 6.47 10.02 -33.77
CA ARG A 32 6.99 9.49 -32.49
C ARG A 32 6.52 10.31 -31.28
N LYS A 33 6.41 11.64 -31.40
CA LYS A 33 5.88 12.51 -30.33
C LYS A 33 4.39 12.26 -30.10
N ILE A 34 3.61 12.11 -31.16
CA ILE A 34 2.16 11.84 -31.08
C ILE A 34 1.91 10.47 -30.45
N VAL A 35 2.61 9.42 -30.92
CA VAL A 35 2.50 8.07 -30.37
C VAL A 35 2.89 8.03 -28.89
N LYS A 36 3.96 8.72 -28.48
CA LYS A 36 4.36 8.77 -27.07
C LYS A 36 3.32 9.45 -26.17
N ARG A 37 2.64 10.48 -26.68
CA ARG A 37 1.53 11.15 -25.97
C ARG A 37 0.30 10.26 -25.88
N MET A 38 -0.07 9.58 -26.96
CA MET A 38 -1.22 8.65 -26.98
C MET A 38 -1.03 7.45 -26.06
N VAL A 39 0.18 6.87 -26.03
CA VAL A 39 0.50 5.77 -25.11
C VAL A 39 0.42 6.24 -23.66
N GLY A 40 0.88 7.45 -23.36
CA GLY A 40 0.75 8.03 -22.02
C GLY A 40 -0.70 8.25 -21.59
N THR A 41 -1.54 8.82 -22.46
CA THR A 41 -2.96 9.03 -22.14
C THR A 41 -3.73 7.72 -22.03
N LEU A 42 -3.38 6.71 -22.85
CA LEU A 42 -3.99 5.38 -22.78
C LEU A 42 -3.68 4.70 -21.44
N HIS A 43 -2.42 4.76 -20.98
CA HIS A 43 -2.04 4.19 -19.68
C HIS A 43 -2.73 4.93 -18.52
N ALA A 44 -2.81 6.26 -18.57
CA ALA A 44 -3.49 7.05 -17.54
C ALA A 44 -5.00 6.74 -17.46
N ILE A 45 -5.66 6.58 -18.61
CA ILE A 45 -7.09 6.21 -18.68
C ILE A 45 -7.28 4.77 -18.16
N CYS A 46 -6.42 3.83 -18.54
CA CYS A 46 -6.50 2.45 -18.06
C CYS A 46 -6.30 2.35 -16.54
N PHE A 47 -5.36 3.14 -15.99
CA PHE A 47 -5.13 3.22 -14.55
C PHE A 47 -6.30 3.87 -13.81
N LEU A 48 -6.89 4.93 -14.36
CA LEU A 48 -8.08 5.58 -13.82
C LEU A 48 -9.27 4.60 -13.83
N LEU A 49 -9.49 3.88 -14.92
CA LEU A 49 -10.57 2.89 -15.05
C LEU A 49 -10.36 1.67 -14.15
N PHE A 50 -9.12 1.25 -13.90
CA PHE A 50 -8.78 0.21 -12.94
C PHE A 50 -8.97 0.65 -11.49
N ALA A 51 -8.65 1.92 -11.18
CA ALA A 51 -8.88 2.49 -9.84
C ALA A 51 -10.37 2.73 -9.55
N LEU A 52 -11.18 2.94 -10.59
CA LEU A 52 -12.62 3.20 -10.47
C LEU A 52 -13.48 1.95 -10.65
N SER A 53 -12.90 0.80 -11.04
CA SER A 53 -13.68 -0.42 -11.18
C SER A 53 -13.98 -1.02 -9.80
N PRO A 54 -15.24 -1.29 -9.46
CA PRO A 54 -15.54 -2.14 -8.33
C PRO A 54 -14.99 -3.52 -8.67
N LEU A 55 -13.95 -3.96 -7.98
CA LEU A 55 -13.46 -5.33 -8.07
C LEU A 55 -14.66 -6.25 -7.80
N PRO A 56 -15.11 -7.06 -8.78
CA PRO A 56 -16.16 -8.03 -8.49
C PRO A 56 -15.52 -9.10 -7.60
N TYR A 57 -15.68 -8.94 -6.29
CA TYR A 57 -15.39 -9.99 -5.33
C TYR A 57 -16.42 -11.08 -5.60
N ALA A 58 -16.06 -12.08 -6.39
CA ALA A 58 -16.89 -13.26 -6.60
C ALA A 58 -16.99 -14.00 -5.26
N SER A 59 -18.15 -13.87 -4.59
CA SER A 59 -18.46 -14.64 -3.39
C SER A 59 -18.79 -16.07 -3.80
N HIS A 60 -17.82 -16.97 -3.71
CA HIS A 60 -18.08 -18.39 -3.85
C HIS A 60 -18.83 -18.87 -2.60
N ALA A 61 -20.07 -19.33 -2.78
CA ALA A 61 -20.82 -19.99 -1.72
C ALA A 61 -20.15 -21.34 -1.41
N TYR A 62 -19.37 -21.38 -0.34
CA TYR A 62 -18.73 -22.57 0.16
C TYR A 62 -19.50 -23.03 1.40
N ALA A 63 -19.71 -24.33 1.55
CA ALA A 63 -20.42 -24.88 2.70
C ALA A 63 -19.61 -24.64 3.98
N ASP A 64 -20.23 -24.14 5.05
CA ASP A 64 -19.54 -23.87 6.31
C ASP A 64 -18.89 -25.15 6.86
N ILE A 65 -17.55 -25.19 6.91
CA ILE A 65 -16.83 -26.22 7.66
C ILE A 65 -16.87 -25.80 9.13
N THR A 66 -17.79 -26.41 9.87
CA THR A 66 -17.98 -26.11 11.29
C THR A 66 -17.05 -26.94 12.17
N ASN A 67 -15.97 -26.33 12.64
CA ASN A 67 -15.12 -26.91 13.69
C ASN A 67 -15.49 -26.31 15.05
N PRO A 68 -16.18 -27.05 15.94
CA PRO A 68 -16.56 -26.56 17.26
C PRO A 68 -15.37 -26.23 18.18
N ALA A 69 -14.15 -26.70 17.89
CA ALA A 69 -12.94 -26.31 18.62
C ALA A 69 -12.41 -24.92 18.22
N ALA A 70 -12.87 -24.35 17.10
CA ALA A 70 -12.39 -23.09 16.56
C ALA A 70 -13.53 -22.29 15.87
N PRO A 71 -14.58 -21.90 16.62
CA PRO A 71 -15.78 -21.28 16.06
C PRO A 71 -15.49 -19.96 15.33
N THR A 72 -14.44 -19.23 15.72
CA THR A 72 -14.04 -17.96 15.11
C THR A 72 -13.63 -18.09 13.64
N PHE A 73 -13.09 -19.26 13.24
CA PHE A 73 -12.61 -19.52 11.87
C PHE A 73 -13.54 -20.45 11.08
N SER A 74 -14.65 -20.85 11.68
CA SER A 74 -15.67 -21.71 11.08
C SER A 74 -16.59 -20.87 10.18
N THR A 75 -16.17 -20.65 8.94
CA THR A 75 -16.99 -20.03 7.89
C THR A 75 -16.65 -20.69 6.57
N GLY A 76 -17.63 -20.84 5.69
CA GLY A 76 -17.48 -21.48 4.39
C GLY A 76 -16.64 -20.62 3.47
N ASP A 77 -16.83 -19.31 3.47
CA ASP A 77 -16.09 -18.39 2.60
C ASP A 77 -14.57 -18.39 2.91
N PRO A 78 -13.72 -18.93 2.00
CA PRO A 78 -12.28 -18.95 2.18
C PRO A 78 -11.68 -17.53 2.28
N GLY A 79 -12.29 -16.54 1.61
CA GLY A 79 -11.90 -15.15 1.69
C GLY A 79 -12.14 -14.56 3.08
N ALA A 80 -13.29 -14.86 3.68
CA ALA A 80 -13.62 -14.44 5.05
C ALA A 80 -12.71 -15.11 6.09
N VAL A 81 -12.35 -16.38 5.92
CA VAL A 81 -11.42 -17.07 6.84
C VAL A 81 -10.03 -16.42 6.82
N LEU A 82 -9.49 -16.14 5.62
CA LEU A 82 -8.22 -15.43 5.48
C LEU A 82 -8.29 -14.02 6.08
N ALA A 83 -9.37 -13.29 5.81
CA ALA A 83 -9.61 -11.97 6.39
C ALA A 83 -9.59 -12.02 7.93
N LYS A 84 -10.32 -12.97 8.54
CA LYS A 84 -10.35 -13.16 10.00
C LYS A 84 -8.99 -13.56 10.57
N MET A 85 -8.22 -14.39 9.86
CA MET A 85 -6.89 -14.82 10.30
C MET A 85 -5.90 -13.64 10.29
N VAL A 86 -5.89 -12.85 9.21
CA VAL A 86 -5.05 -11.65 9.10
C VAL A 86 -5.46 -10.62 10.16
N ALA A 87 -6.76 -10.39 10.35
CA ALA A 87 -7.26 -9.50 11.40
C ALA A 87 -6.85 -9.97 12.81
N SER A 88 -6.89 -11.28 13.07
CA SER A 88 -6.45 -11.85 14.35
C SER A 88 -4.96 -11.63 14.60
N ILE A 89 -4.11 -11.84 13.60
CA ILE A 89 -2.66 -11.62 13.71
C ILE A 89 -2.36 -10.12 13.93
N TRP A 90 -3.04 -9.25 13.20
CA TRP A 90 -2.91 -7.80 13.38
C TRP A 90 -3.29 -7.37 14.80
N LYS A 91 -4.46 -7.81 15.30
CA LYS A 91 -4.92 -7.51 16.66
C LYS A 91 -3.93 -7.99 17.71
N ALA A 92 -3.39 -9.21 17.55
CA ALA A 92 -2.34 -9.72 18.42
C ALA A 92 -1.07 -8.85 18.38
N GLY A 93 -0.67 -8.36 17.20
CA GLY A 93 0.45 -7.44 17.03
C GLY A 93 0.25 -6.10 17.75
N VAL A 94 -0.95 -5.52 17.69
CA VAL A 94 -1.30 -4.28 18.40
C VAL A 94 -1.22 -4.47 19.91
N VAL A 95 -1.77 -5.57 20.44
CA VAL A 95 -1.70 -5.89 21.88
C VAL A 95 -0.25 -6.10 22.33
N MET A 96 0.54 -6.84 21.55
CA MET A 96 1.97 -7.01 21.81
C MET A 96 2.73 -5.68 21.79
N GLY A 97 2.41 -4.78 20.86
CA GLY A 97 2.98 -3.43 20.81
C GLY A 97 2.65 -2.60 22.04
N GLY A 98 1.41 -2.69 22.55
CA GLY A 98 1.00 -2.06 23.81
C GLY A 98 1.78 -2.56 25.02
N ILE A 99 1.97 -3.88 25.13
CA ILE A 99 2.77 -4.49 26.21
C ILE A 99 4.23 -4.04 26.11
N ALA A 100 4.81 -4.07 24.90
CA ALA A 100 6.18 -3.62 24.67
C ALA A 100 6.37 -2.15 25.06
N PHE A 101 5.39 -1.28 24.76
CA PHE A 101 5.40 0.11 25.20
C PHE A 101 5.51 0.22 26.72
N VAL A 102 4.66 -0.51 27.47
CA VAL A 102 4.69 -0.47 28.95
C VAL A 102 6.05 -0.88 29.47
N LEU A 103 6.63 -1.98 28.97
CA LEU A 103 7.95 -2.45 29.39
C LEU A 103 9.05 -1.42 29.11
N TYR A 104 9.05 -0.81 27.93
CA TYR A 104 10.06 0.18 27.53
C TYR A 104 9.91 1.50 28.29
N PHE A 105 8.67 1.93 28.54
CA PHE A 105 8.35 3.11 29.32
C PHE A 105 8.82 2.96 30.77
N LEU A 106 8.52 1.81 31.40
CA LEU A 106 8.99 1.48 32.75
C LEU A 106 10.53 1.43 32.80
N TRP A 107 11.18 0.87 31.79
CA TRP A 107 12.64 0.83 31.73
C TRP A 107 13.27 2.24 31.65
N GLY A 108 12.70 3.11 30.83
CA GLY A 108 13.10 4.51 30.73
C GLY A 108 12.88 5.26 32.06
N ALA A 109 11.72 5.07 32.68
CA ALA A 109 11.38 5.67 33.96
C ALA A 109 12.31 5.22 35.08
N PHE A 110 12.60 3.92 35.18
CA PHE A 110 13.54 3.38 36.17
C PHE A 110 14.95 3.96 36.00
N ARG A 111 15.42 4.07 34.75
CA ARG A 111 16.72 4.70 34.44
C ARG A 111 16.77 6.17 34.83
N TRP A 112 15.66 6.87 34.65
CA TRP A 112 15.54 8.28 35.00
C TRP A 112 15.48 8.49 36.53
N MET A 113 14.75 7.65 37.26
CA MET A 113 14.66 7.71 38.72
C MET A 113 15.98 7.37 39.42
N THR A 114 16.75 6.42 38.87
CA THR A 114 18.05 6.00 39.44
C THR A 114 19.21 6.94 39.07
N ALA A 115 18.95 8.02 38.33
CA ALA A 115 19.94 9.01 37.94
C ALA A 115 20.09 10.08 39.03
N GLU A 116 20.71 9.74 40.17
CA GLU A 116 20.83 10.64 41.33
C GLU A 116 21.84 11.79 41.14
N SER A 117 22.82 11.68 40.22
CA SER A 117 23.82 12.74 40.03
C SER A 117 24.49 12.77 38.64
N ASP A 118 24.21 11.78 37.80
CA ASP A 118 24.80 11.64 36.47
C ASP A 118 23.86 12.22 35.40
N LYS A 119 24.19 13.41 34.89
CA LYS A 119 23.43 14.08 33.82
C LYS A 119 23.24 13.20 32.58
N SER A 120 24.21 12.35 32.26
CA SER A 120 24.13 11.46 31.09
C SER A 120 23.01 10.42 31.26
N LYS A 121 22.89 9.84 32.46
CA LYS A 121 21.82 8.88 32.77
C LYS A 121 20.45 9.54 32.84
N PHE A 122 20.40 10.77 33.33
CA PHE A 122 19.17 11.56 33.38
C PHE A 122 18.64 11.85 31.97
N GLU A 123 19.50 12.35 31.07
CA GLU A 123 19.08 12.65 29.69
C GLU A 123 18.70 11.38 28.93
N SER A 124 19.48 10.29 29.07
CA SER A 124 19.16 9.02 28.43
C SER A 124 17.83 8.41 28.93
N GLY A 125 17.52 8.54 30.22
CA GLY A 125 16.23 8.10 30.78
C GLY A 125 15.07 8.90 30.20
N ARG A 126 15.22 10.23 30.13
CA ARG A 126 14.24 11.14 29.53
C ARG A 126 14.00 10.84 28.05
N GLU A 127 15.07 10.64 27.28
CA GLU A 127 15.00 10.28 25.85
C GLU A 127 14.28 8.95 25.63
N LYS A 128 14.51 7.95 26.50
CA LYS A 128 13.80 6.67 26.42
C LYS A 128 12.30 6.84 26.69
N ILE A 129 11.93 7.66 27.67
CA ILE A 129 10.53 7.95 27.98
C ILE A 129 9.84 8.66 26.80
N THR A 130 10.47 9.69 26.23
CA THR A 130 9.90 10.42 25.08
C THR A 130 9.79 9.55 23.83
N THR A 131 10.78 8.69 23.59
CA THR A 131 10.76 7.71 22.49
C THR A 131 9.63 6.70 22.69
N ALA A 132 9.47 6.15 23.90
CA ALA A 132 8.37 5.24 24.22
C ALA A 132 7.01 5.91 24.05
N ALA A 133 6.83 7.13 24.57
CA ALA A 133 5.60 7.91 24.43
C ALA A 133 5.26 8.18 22.97
N THR A 134 6.25 8.56 22.15
CA THR A 134 6.07 8.77 20.71
C THR A 134 5.68 7.48 19.99
N GLY A 135 6.28 6.35 20.38
CA GLY A 135 5.91 5.02 19.90
C GLY A 135 4.45 4.66 20.19
N LEU A 136 3.95 4.96 21.39
CA LEU A 136 2.54 4.77 21.72
C LEU A 136 1.62 5.66 20.87
N VAL A 137 1.97 6.94 20.72
CA VAL A 137 1.19 7.87 19.90
C VAL A 137 1.10 7.36 18.45
N LEU A 138 2.20 6.89 17.88
CA LEU A 138 2.24 6.30 16.55
C LEU A 138 1.39 5.03 16.44
N LEU A 139 1.41 4.16 17.46
CA LEU A 139 0.61 2.94 17.49
C LEU A 139 -0.88 3.27 17.51
N VAL A 140 -1.32 4.20 18.36
CA VAL A 140 -2.71 4.66 18.43
C VAL A 140 -3.13 5.34 17.12
N ALA A 141 -2.27 6.21 16.57
CA ALA A 141 -2.53 6.88 15.30
C ALA A 141 -2.70 5.89 14.14
N SER A 142 -1.91 4.81 14.11
CA SER A 142 -2.02 3.76 13.09
C SER A 142 -3.40 3.11 13.09
N VAL A 143 -3.90 2.72 14.27
CA VAL A 143 -5.26 2.14 14.41
C VAL A 143 -6.33 3.15 14.00
N ALA A 144 -6.22 4.40 14.44
CA ALA A 144 -7.16 5.45 14.09
C ALA A 144 -7.23 5.72 12.57
N ILE A 145 -6.08 5.69 11.87
CA ILE A 145 -6.03 5.85 10.41
C ILE A 145 -6.75 4.70 9.71
N ILE A 146 -6.54 3.46 10.16
CA ILE A 146 -7.20 2.28 9.57
C ILE A 146 -8.72 2.38 9.74
N GLU A 147 -9.20 2.79 10.91
CA GLU A 147 -10.63 2.99 11.15
C GLU A 147 -11.21 4.12 10.29
N LEU A 148 -10.48 5.22 10.14
CA LEU A 148 -10.89 6.34 9.28
C LEU A 148 -10.99 5.90 7.81
N LEU A 149 -10.01 5.17 7.30
CA LEU A 149 -10.03 4.63 5.94
C LEU A 149 -11.15 3.60 5.73
N GLY A 150 -11.42 2.77 6.74
CA GLY A 150 -12.55 1.83 6.71
C GLY A 150 -13.90 2.53 6.52
N ARG A 151 -14.12 3.63 7.26
CA ARG A 151 -15.36 4.42 7.16
C ARG A 151 -15.48 5.17 5.83
N LEU A 152 -14.37 5.70 5.30
CA LEU A 152 -14.38 6.47 4.06
C LEU A 152 -14.50 5.61 2.80
N LEU A 153 -13.90 4.42 2.79
CA LEU A 153 -13.85 3.53 1.62
C LEU A 153 -14.91 2.41 1.66
N ASN A 154 -15.69 2.30 2.74
CA ASN A 154 -16.74 1.29 2.94
C ASN A 154 -16.27 -0.15 2.68
N ILE A 155 -15.05 -0.48 3.12
CA ILE A 155 -14.46 -1.80 2.90
C ILE A 155 -14.80 -2.69 4.11
N PRO A 156 -15.60 -3.77 3.95
CA PRO A 156 -16.05 -4.61 5.08
C PRO A 156 -14.91 -5.33 5.81
N PHE A 157 -13.76 -5.54 5.15
CA PHE A 157 -12.56 -6.09 5.77
C PHE A 157 -11.99 -5.20 6.88
N LEU A 158 -12.04 -3.87 6.71
CA LEU A 158 -11.47 -2.91 7.66
C LEU A 158 -12.32 -2.81 8.94
N GLU A 159 -13.61 -3.16 8.86
CA GLU A 159 -14.48 -3.26 10.04
C GLU A 159 -14.06 -4.43 10.95
N SER A 160 -13.61 -5.54 10.38
CA SER A 160 -13.10 -6.68 11.16
C SER A 160 -11.81 -6.37 11.94
N LEU A 161 -11.03 -5.40 11.44
CA LEU A 161 -9.82 -4.88 12.08
C LEU A 161 -10.12 -3.82 13.13
N SER A 162 -11.31 -3.21 13.10
CA SER A 162 -11.72 -2.26 14.13
C SER A 162 -11.76 -2.95 15.49
N PHE A 163 -11.28 -2.23 16.50
CA PHE A 163 -11.44 -2.65 17.88
C PHE A 163 -12.87 -2.30 18.29
N THR A 164 -13.84 -3.12 17.87
CA THR A 164 -15.20 -3.03 18.39
C THR A 164 -15.15 -3.31 19.88
N ILE A 165 -15.36 -2.26 20.68
CA ILE A 165 -15.80 -2.43 22.07
C ILE A 165 -17.19 -3.04 21.96
N PRO A 166 -17.43 -4.26 22.45
CA PRO A 166 -18.76 -4.83 22.44
C PRO A 166 -19.69 -3.86 23.18
N SER A 167 -20.72 -3.38 22.50
CA SER A 167 -21.82 -2.70 23.16
C SER A 167 -22.42 -3.66 24.20
N PRO A 168 -22.72 -3.19 25.43
CA PRO A 168 -23.35 -4.03 26.45
C PRO A 168 -24.70 -4.59 25.98
#